data_AF-A0A832J6P6-F1
#
_entry.id   AF-A0A832J6P6-F1
#
_cell.length_a   1.000
_cell.length_b   1.000
_cell.length_c   1.000
_cell.angle_alpha   90.00
_cell.angle_beta   90.00
_cell.angle_gamma   90.00
#
_symmetry.space_group_name_H-M   'P 1'
#
loop_
_entity.id
_entity.type
_entity.pdbx_description
1 polymer ?
#
loop_
_entity_poly.entity_id
_entity_poly.type
_entity_poly.pdbx_seq_one_letter_code
_entity_poly.pdbx_strand_id
1 'polypeptide(L)'
;MNLLVSAAEKGVNTIIEVASKVSTHLENINSLKKRLIAELSDPISTLKMMISFLIPVFGGMTMVFQKFIIQSFTFVAKALANLEAIAPGFKGYTDFFMRELLNLDKTIPPTVFMVPIGIYIIEVIIISAYFLSGITYGFSRVARDYEIGRGLLISIMMLTTIVVFGLLFAESLFKMISQIV
;
A
#
# COMPACT_ATOMS: atom_id res chain seq x y z
N MET A 1 13.49 -43.74 59.58
CA MET A 1 13.15 -44.04 58.18
C MET A 1 11.88 -43.31 57.70
N ASN A 2 10.78 -43.33 58.45
CA ASN A 2 9.50 -42.71 58.05
C ASN A 2 9.59 -41.20 57.75
N LEU A 3 10.43 -40.45 58.48
CA LEU A 3 10.67 -39.02 58.21
C LEU A 3 11.27 -38.73 56.83
N LEU A 4 12.19 -39.58 56.35
CA LEU A 4 12.82 -39.42 55.03
C LEU A 4 11.84 -39.77 53.90
N VAL A 5 11.03 -40.81 54.11
CA VAL A 5 9.98 -41.22 53.16
C VAL A 5 8.89 -40.14 53.07
N SER A 6 8.41 -39.62 54.20
CA SER A 6 7.43 -38.52 54.20
C SER A 6 8.00 -37.22 53.65
N ALA A 7 9.29 -36.92 53.87
CA ALA A 7 9.93 -35.75 53.26
C ALA A 7 10.04 -35.89 51.73
N ALA A 8 10.39 -37.08 51.23
CA ALA A 8 10.44 -37.37 49.81
C ALA A 8 9.05 -37.30 49.16
N GLU A 9 8.04 -37.91 49.78
CA GLU A 9 6.65 -37.88 49.31
C GLU A 9 6.09 -36.46 49.27
N LYS A 10 6.36 -35.65 50.30
CA LYS A 10 5.93 -34.25 50.34
C LYS A 10 6.64 -33.40 49.29
N GLY A 11 7.94 -33.62 49.08
CA GLY A 11 8.71 -32.96 48.01
C GLY A 11 8.19 -33.28 46.61
N VAL A 12 7.87 -34.54 46.33
CA VAL A 12 7.27 -34.97 45.06
C VAL A 12 5.89 -34.33 44.85
N ASN A 13 5.04 -34.33 45.88
CA ASN A 13 3.71 -33.72 45.80
C ASN A 13 3.79 -32.21 45.52
N THR A 14 4.73 -31.50 46.15
CA THR A 14 4.97 -30.08 45.86
C THR A 14 5.46 -29.86 44.42
N ILE A 15 6.34 -30.72 43.88
CA ILE A 15 6.80 -30.62 42.49
C ILE A 15 5.63 -30.83 41.51
N ILE A 16 4.75 -31.79 41.78
CA ILE A 16 3.56 -32.04 40.96
C ILE A 16 2.63 -30.82 40.98
N GLU A 17 2.42 -30.21 42.15
CA GLU A 17 1.59 -29.00 42.28
C GLU A 17 2.18 -27.82 41.50
N VAL A 18 3.50 -27.60 41.59
CA VAL A 18 4.19 -26.55 40.85
C VAL A 18 4.14 -26.82 39.34
N ALA A 19 4.42 -28.04 38.90
CA ALA A 19 4.37 -28.43 37.50
C ALA A 19 2.96 -28.24 36.91
N SER A 20 1.93 -28.63 37.66
CA SER A 20 0.52 -28.43 37.29
C SER A 20 0.19 -26.93 37.17
N LYS A 21 0.58 -26.12 38.15
CA LYS A 21 0.38 -24.66 38.12
C LYS A 21 1.08 -24.01 36.91
N VAL A 22 2.31 -24.42 36.60
CA VAL A 22 3.04 -23.94 35.42
C VAL A 22 2.34 -24.34 34.13
N SER A 23 1.90 -25.60 34.02
CA SER A 23 1.15 -26.10 32.86
C SER A 23 -0.11 -25.28 32.62
N THR A 24 -0.94 -25.10 33.66
CA THR A 24 -2.16 -24.29 33.59
C THR A 24 -1.86 -22.84 33.20
N HIS A 25 -0.75 -22.28 33.70
CA HIS A 25 -0.35 -20.92 33.33
C HIS A 25 0.05 -20.80 31.85
N LEU A 26 0.80 -21.77 31.32
CA LEU A 26 1.14 -21.81 29.89
C LEU A 26 -0.11 -21.97 29.02
N GLU A 27 -1.06 -22.78 29.47
CA GLU A 27 -2.34 -22.97 28.78
C GLU A 27 -3.17 -21.68 28.76
N ASN A 28 -3.21 -20.96 29.89
CA ASN A 28 -3.83 -19.65 30.00
C ASN A 28 -3.15 -18.63 29.06
N ILE A 29 -1.81 -18.54 29.04
CA ILE A 29 -1.07 -17.67 28.12
C ILE A 29 -1.40 -18.00 26.66
N ASN A 30 -1.46 -19.28 26.30
CA ASN A 30 -1.80 -19.69 24.95
C ASN A 30 -3.24 -19.30 24.58
N SER A 31 -4.19 -19.46 25.51
CA SER A 31 -5.58 -19.03 25.31
C SER A 31 -5.69 -17.50 25.14
N LEU A 32 -4.93 -16.73 25.92
CA LEU A 32 -4.85 -15.27 25.84
C LEU A 32 -4.29 -14.84 24.49
N LYS A 33 -3.21 -15.48 24.01
CA LYS A 33 -2.66 -15.23 22.67
C LYS A 33 -3.70 -15.46 21.59
N LYS A 34 -4.46 -16.57 21.64
CA LYS A 34 -5.52 -16.87 20.67
C LYS A 34 -6.61 -15.80 20.66
N ARG A 35 -7.05 -15.36 21.84
CA ARG A 35 -8.02 -14.26 21.99
C ARG A 35 -7.48 -12.96 21.41
N LEU A 36 -6.23 -12.59 21.73
CA LEU A 36 -5.60 -11.39 21.18
C LEU A 36 -5.52 -11.43 19.65
N ILE A 37 -5.13 -12.57 19.05
CA ILE A 37 -5.11 -12.72 17.59
C ILE A 37 -6.52 -12.61 17.00
N ALA A 38 -7.53 -13.14 17.69
CA ALA A 38 -8.93 -13.00 17.24
C ALA A 38 -9.39 -11.54 17.24
N GLU A 39 -9.07 -10.77 18.29
CA GLU A 39 -9.34 -9.32 18.34
C GLU A 39 -8.56 -8.55 17.26
N LEU A 40 -7.35 -9.01 16.91
CA LEU A 40 -6.52 -8.43 15.85
C LEU A 40 -6.85 -8.99 14.46
N SER A 41 -7.88 -9.82 14.31
CA SER A 41 -8.24 -10.42 13.01
C SER A 41 -8.53 -9.34 11.96
N ASP A 42 -9.24 -8.28 12.35
CA ASP A 42 -9.61 -7.19 11.45
C ASP A 42 -8.40 -6.37 10.99
N PRO A 43 -7.49 -5.89 11.86
CA PRO A 43 -6.28 -5.21 11.40
C PRO A 43 -5.35 -6.14 10.61
N ILE A 44 -5.27 -7.43 10.94
CA ILE A 44 -4.52 -8.42 10.14
C ILE A 44 -5.10 -8.51 8.73
N SER A 45 -6.42 -8.64 8.60
CA SER A 45 -7.11 -8.70 7.32
C SER A 45 -6.91 -7.42 6.51
N THR A 46 -6.98 -6.27 7.18
CA THR A 46 -6.75 -4.95 6.59
C THR A 46 -5.32 -4.83 6.05
N LEU A 47 -4.31 -5.21 6.82
CA LEU A 47 -2.91 -5.19 6.37
C LEU A 47 -2.70 -6.10 5.15
N LYS A 48 -3.32 -7.29 5.13
CA LYS A 48 -3.26 -8.17 3.96
C LYS A 48 -3.88 -7.51 2.73
N MET A 49 -5.06 -6.92 2.87
CA MET A 49 -5.75 -6.22 1.78
C MET A 49 -4.96 -4.99 1.30
N MET A 50 -4.34 -4.26 2.22
CA MET A 50 -3.48 -3.13 1.89
C MET A 50 -2.31 -3.56 1.01
N ILE A 51 -1.57 -4.58 1.44
CA ILE A 51 -0.41 -5.13 0.71
C ILE A 51 -0.82 -5.69 -0.65
N SER A 52 -1.90 -6.45 -0.71
CA SER A 52 -2.26 -7.16 -1.95
C SER A 52 -3.05 -6.32 -2.95
N PHE A 53 -3.72 -5.25 -2.52
CA PHE A 53 -4.68 -4.54 -3.36
C PHE A 53 -4.63 -3.02 -3.20
N LEU A 54 -4.86 -2.48 -2.00
CA LEU A 54 -5.06 -1.02 -1.87
C LEU A 54 -3.80 -0.22 -2.24
N ILE A 55 -2.63 -0.66 -1.78
CA ILE A 55 -1.36 0.03 -2.07
C ILE A 55 -1.09 0.07 -3.59
N PRO A 56 -1.07 -1.07 -4.32
CA PRO A 56 -0.82 -1.03 -5.76
C PRO A 56 -1.91 -0.30 -6.54
N VAL A 57 -3.17 -0.37 -6.10
CA VAL A 57 -4.28 0.36 -6.74
C VAL A 57 -4.10 1.86 -6.61
N PHE A 58 -3.91 2.37 -5.38
CA PHE A 58 -3.73 3.80 -5.19
C PHE A 58 -2.47 4.31 -5.89
N GLY A 59 -1.37 3.56 -5.80
CA GLY A 59 -0.13 3.89 -6.52
C GLY A 59 -0.32 4.00 -8.03
N GLY A 60 -0.97 3.01 -8.65
CA GLY A 60 -1.28 3.03 -10.08
C GLY A 60 -2.24 4.14 -10.48
N MET A 61 -3.30 4.36 -9.69
CA MET A 61 -4.28 5.44 -9.93
C MET A 61 -3.62 6.82 -9.89
N THR A 62 -2.72 7.08 -8.95
CA THR A 62 -2.01 8.36 -8.88
C THR A 62 -1.19 8.64 -10.14
N MET A 63 -0.52 7.62 -10.70
CA MET A 63 0.21 7.77 -11.97
C MET A 63 -0.72 8.06 -13.15
N VAL A 64 -1.86 7.37 -13.22
CA VAL A 64 -2.87 7.59 -14.27
C VAL A 64 -3.44 9.00 -14.16
N PHE A 65 -3.79 9.45 -12.95
CA PHE A 65 -4.31 10.79 -12.71
C PHE A 65 -3.33 11.89 -13.08
N GLN A 66 -2.04 11.71 -12.82
CA GLN A 66 -1.04 12.68 -13.26
C GLN A 66 -1.10 12.89 -14.79
N LYS A 67 -1.14 11.81 -15.58
CA LYS A 67 -1.28 11.93 -17.05
C LYS A 67 -2.60 12.58 -17.43
N PHE A 68 -3.70 12.20 -16.80
CA PHE A 68 -5.01 12.82 -17.03
C PHE A 68 -4.98 14.33 -16.80
N ILE A 69 -4.36 14.79 -15.71
CA ILE A 69 -4.24 16.22 -15.39
C ILE A 69 -3.44 16.94 -16.49
N ILE A 70 -2.29 16.39 -16.90
CA ILE A 70 -1.45 16.98 -17.95
C ILE A 70 -2.20 17.06 -19.28
N GLN A 71 -2.92 16.00 -19.65
CA GLN A 71 -3.70 15.95 -20.88
C GLN A 71 -4.89 16.92 -20.86
N SER A 72 -5.58 17.03 -19.72
CA SER A 72 -6.67 18.00 -19.52
C SER A 72 -6.20 19.43 -19.73
N PHE A 73 -5.07 19.81 -19.13
CA PHE A 73 -4.51 21.13 -19.35
C PHE A 73 -4.10 21.35 -20.81
N THR A 74 -3.43 20.37 -21.42
CA THR A 74 -3.04 20.44 -22.84
C THR A 74 -4.25 20.63 -23.75
N PHE A 75 -5.38 19.97 -23.46
CA PHE A 75 -6.63 20.14 -24.20
C PHE A 75 -7.17 21.57 -24.08
N VAL A 76 -7.24 22.12 -22.86
CA VAL A 76 -7.69 23.50 -22.63
C VAL A 76 -6.78 24.51 -23.36
N ALA A 77 -5.46 24.31 -23.30
CA ALA A 77 -4.49 25.14 -24.01
C ALA A 77 -4.74 25.18 -25.52
N LYS A 78 -4.99 24.01 -26.13
CA LYS A 78 -5.32 23.92 -27.57
C LYS A 78 -6.64 24.61 -27.89
N ALA A 79 -7.65 24.44 -27.05
CA ALA A 79 -8.94 25.11 -27.24
C ALA A 79 -8.80 26.65 -27.20
N LEU A 80 -7.99 27.18 -26.26
CA LEU A 80 -7.71 28.61 -26.18
C LEU A 80 -6.93 29.12 -27.39
N ALA A 81 -5.92 28.38 -27.87
CA ALA A 81 -5.16 28.73 -29.06
C ALA A 81 -6.03 28.79 -30.33
N ASN A 82 -6.98 27.86 -30.47
CA ASN A 82 -7.96 27.87 -31.57
C ASN A 82 -8.89 29.09 -31.49
N LEU A 83 -9.28 29.52 -30.28
CA LEU A 83 -10.10 30.72 -30.09
C LEU A 83 -9.34 32.00 -30.42
N GLU A 84 -8.05 32.09 -30.08
CA GLU A 84 -7.21 33.24 -30.45
C GLU A 84 -7.12 33.39 -31.98
N ALA A 85 -7.03 32.28 -32.71
CA ALA A 85 -7.00 32.29 -34.18
C ALA A 85 -8.29 32.87 -34.80
N ILE A 86 -9.43 32.76 -34.10
CA ILE A 86 -10.74 33.25 -34.55
C ILE A 86 -11.04 34.66 -33.99
N ALA A 87 -10.52 34.99 -32.81
CA ALA A 87 -10.73 36.25 -32.12
C ALA A 87 -9.41 36.80 -31.52
N PRO A 88 -8.70 37.70 -32.22
CA PRO A 88 -7.37 38.20 -31.82
C PRO A 88 -7.33 38.91 -30.45
N GLY A 89 -8.47 39.32 -29.90
CA GLY A 89 -8.58 39.95 -28.58
C GLY A 89 -8.25 39.02 -27.40
N PHE A 90 -8.12 37.71 -27.63
CA PHE A 90 -7.82 36.71 -26.59
C PHE A 90 -6.33 36.46 -26.36
N LYS A 91 -5.45 37.04 -27.18
CA LYS A 91 -3.99 36.77 -27.18
C LYS A 91 -3.31 36.90 -25.81
N GLY A 92 -3.74 37.86 -24.99
CA GLY A 92 -3.20 38.04 -23.63
C GLY A 92 -3.56 36.91 -22.65
N TYR A 93 -4.70 36.24 -22.86
CA TYR A 93 -5.14 35.14 -22.01
C TYR A 93 -4.46 33.81 -22.39
N THR A 94 -4.25 33.57 -23.68
CA THR A 94 -3.53 32.39 -24.18
C THR A 94 -2.07 32.39 -23.69
N ASP A 95 -1.38 33.53 -23.82
CA ASP A 95 0.00 33.69 -23.38
C ASP A 95 0.14 33.49 -21.86
N PHE A 96 -0.80 34.03 -21.06
CA PHE A 96 -0.81 33.81 -19.62
C PHE A 96 -1.04 32.33 -19.26
N PHE A 97 -2.00 31.66 -19.90
CA PHE A 97 -2.32 30.26 -19.61
C PHE A 97 -1.16 29.33 -20.01
N MET A 98 -0.53 29.57 -21.17
CA MET A 98 0.59 28.77 -21.68
C MET A 98 1.90 29.02 -20.92
N ARG A 99 2.25 30.27 -20.57
CA ARG A 99 3.49 30.56 -19.82
C ARG A 99 3.38 30.30 -18.33
N GLU A 100 2.28 30.68 -17.70
CA GLU A 100 2.20 30.70 -16.24
C GLU A 100 1.59 29.41 -15.67
N LEU A 101 0.58 28.86 -16.34
CA LEU A 101 -0.12 27.65 -15.88
C LEU A 101 0.47 26.36 -16.48
N LEU A 102 0.78 26.41 -17.77
CA LEU A 102 1.21 25.27 -18.59
C LEU A 102 2.67 25.41 -19.01
N ASN A 103 3.51 25.87 -18.11
CA ASN A 103 4.96 25.89 -18.34
C ASN A 103 5.44 24.43 -18.45
N LEU A 104 5.25 23.84 -19.64
CA LEU A 104 5.45 22.42 -19.94
C LEU A 104 6.91 22.03 -19.71
N ASP A 105 7.82 23.00 -19.81
CA ASP A 105 9.25 22.86 -19.53
C ASP A 105 9.56 22.67 -18.03
N LYS A 106 8.66 23.10 -17.14
CA LYS A 106 8.76 22.89 -15.68
C LYS A 106 7.87 21.77 -15.17
N THR A 107 6.98 21.23 -16.01
CA THR A 107 6.09 20.13 -15.60
C THR A 107 6.90 18.85 -15.50
N ILE A 108 6.87 18.21 -14.33
CA ILE A 108 7.59 16.94 -14.10
C ILE A 108 7.06 15.89 -15.09
N PRO A 109 7.93 15.32 -15.95
CA PRO A 109 7.52 14.27 -16.87
C PRO A 109 6.90 13.08 -16.12
N PRO A 110 5.84 12.44 -16.65
CA PRO A 110 5.21 11.28 -16.02
C PRO A 110 6.20 10.16 -15.65
N THR A 111 7.24 9.96 -16.46
CA THR A 111 8.29 8.97 -16.22
C THR A 111 9.11 9.27 -14.96
N VAL A 112 9.38 10.54 -14.67
CA VAL A 112 10.13 10.97 -13.48
C VAL A 112 9.26 10.83 -12.23
N PHE A 113 7.96 11.09 -12.36
CA PHE A 113 7.00 10.97 -11.26
C PHE A 113 6.75 9.52 -10.82
N MET A 114 7.07 8.54 -11.67
CA MET A 114 7.01 7.12 -11.31
C MET A 114 7.96 6.75 -10.17
N VAL A 115 9.13 7.42 -10.08
CA VAL A 115 10.17 7.11 -9.10
C VAL A 115 9.72 7.35 -7.64
N PRO A 116 9.26 8.55 -7.24
CA PRO A 116 8.83 8.78 -5.86
C PRO A 116 7.64 7.90 -5.47
N ILE A 117 6.71 7.66 -6.39
CA ILE A 117 5.56 6.77 -6.14
C ILE A 117 6.03 5.32 -5.97
N GLY A 118 6.97 4.85 -6.79
CA GLY A 118 7.55 3.52 -6.66
C GLY A 118 8.24 3.30 -5.31
N ILE A 119 9.03 4.28 -4.85
CA ILE A 119 9.67 4.25 -3.53
C ILE A 119 8.61 4.18 -2.43
N TYR A 120 7.61 5.05 -2.48
CA TYR A 120 6.52 5.06 -1.51
C TYR A 120 5.81 3.69 -1.41
N ILE A 121 5.51 3.06 -2.55
CA ILE A 121 4.86 1.73 -2.58
C ILE A 121 5.73 0.68 -1.89
N ILE A 122 7.03 0.66 -2.18
CA ILE A 122 7.96 -0.29 -1.56
C ILE A 122 8.01 -0.08 -0.05
N GLU A 123 8.14 1.17 0.40
CA GLU A 123 8.20 1.51 1.83
C GLU A 123 6.94 1.08 2.58
N VAL A 124 5.76 1.41 2.05
CA VAL A 124 4.49 1.06 2.71
C VAL A 124 4.30 -0.46 2.76
N ILE A 125 4.66 -1.20 1.70
CA ILE A 125 4.60 -2.67 1.71
C ILE A 125 5.53 -3.25 2.77
N ILE A 126 6.76 -2.75 2.88
CA ILE A 126 7.72 -3.21 3.89
C ILE A 126 7.17 -2.98 5.31
N ILE A 127 6.64 -1.80 5.58
CA ILE A 127 6.07 -1.45 6.88
C ILE A 127 4.86 -2.34 7.18
N SER A 128 3.92 -2.47 6.25
CA SER A 128 2.72 -3.30 6.43
C SER A 128 3.06 -4.79 6.63
N ALA A 129 4.01 -5.32 5.85
CA ALA A 129 4.45 -6.71 5.97
C ALA A 129 5.19 -6.97 7.30
N TYR A 130 5.96 -5.98 7.79
CA TYR A 130 6.60 -6.05 9.10
C TYR A 130 5.58 -6.21 10.22
N PHE A 131 4.54 -5.35 10.24
CA PHE A 131 3.48 -5.45 11.24
C PHE A 131 2.65 -6.72 11.09
N LEU A 132 2.29 -7.10 9.87
CA LEU A 132 1.54 -8.32 9.59
C LEU A 132 2.26 -9.56 10.11
N SER A 133 3.57 -9.66 9.83
CA SER A 133 4.40 -10.77 10.31
C SER A 133 4.63 -10.72 11.82
N GLY A 134 4.76 -9.53 12.40
CA GLY A 134 4.86 -9.33 13.84
C GLY A 134 3.66 -9.92 14.57
N ILE A 135 2.45 -9.56 14.11
CA ILE A 135 1.18 -9.98 14.74
C ILE A 135 0.89 -11.47 14.49
N THR A 136 1.10 -11.95 13.26
CA THR A 136 0.68 -13.31 12.86
C THR A 136 1.70 -14.38 13.25
N TYR A 137 2.99 -14.10 13.10
CA TYR A 137 4.05 -15.10 13.20
C TYR A 137 5.08 -14.80 14.30
N GLY A 138 4.94 -13.71 15.05
CA GLY A 138 5.82 -13.37 16.18
C GLY A 138 7.22 -12.91 15.75
N PHE A 139 7.30 -11.84 14.95
CA PHE A 139 8.54 -11.19 14.49
C PHE A 139 9.60 -12.13 13.88
N SER A 140 9.16 -13.24 13.28
CA SER A 140 10.03 -14.13 12.51
C SER A 140 10.58 -13.41 11.27
N ARG A 141 11.90 -13.42 11.09
CA ARG A 141 12.57 -12.82 9.92
C ARG A 141 12.14 -13.50 8.62
N VAL A 142 12.04 -14.83 8.62
CA VAL A 142 11.66 -15.61 7.43
C VAL A 142 10.24 -15.28 6.98
N ALA A 143 9.29 -15.21 7.94
CA ALA A 143 7.92 -14.87 7.62
C ALA A 143 7.79 -13.42 7.11
N ARG A 144 8.52 -12.48 7.73
CA ARG A 144 8.56 -11.09 7.29
C ARG A 144 9.08 -10.97 5.86
N ASP A 145 10.22 -11.57 5.57
CA ASP A 145 10.87 -11.44 4.26
C ASP A 145 10.01 -12.12 3.16
N TYR A 146 9.31 -13.20 3.51
CA TYR A 146 8.31 -13.83 2.64
C TYR A 146 7.10 -12.92 2.37
N GLU A 147 6.52 -12.28 3.38
CA GLU A 147 5.40 -11.35 3.22
C GLU A 147 5.80 -10.11 2.39
N ILE A 148 7.01 -9.59 2.59
CA ILE A 148 7.57 -8.49 1.78
C ILE A 148 7.72 -8.94 0.33
N GLY A 149 8.39 -10.07 0.07
CA GLY A 149 8.62 -10.56 -1.28
C GLY A 149 7.32 -10.85 -2.03
N ARG A 150 6.38 -11.54 -1.37
CA ARG A 150 5.04 -11.81 -1.94
C ARG A 150 4.27 -10.51 -2.19
N GLY A 151 4.29 -9.58 -1.24
CA GLY A 151 3.61 -8.30 -1.34
C GLY A 151 4.14 -7.41 -2.47
N LEU A 152 5.47 -7.33 -2.61
CA LEU A 152 6.12 -6.59 -3.70
C LEU A 152 5.80 -7.19 -5.07
N LEU A 153 5.87 -8.52 -5.21
CA LEU A 153 5.55 -9.19 -6.48
C LEU A 153 4.10 -8.95 -6.91
N ILE A 154 3.14 -9.15 -6.01
CA ILE A 154 1.72 -8.90 -6.28
C ILE A 154 1.50 -7.43 -6.63
N SER A 155 2.13 -6.53 -5.88
CA SER A 155 1.97 -5.09 -6.08
C SER A 155 2.55 -4.62 -7.41
N ILE A 156 3.70 -5.13 -7.84
CA ILE A 156 4.28 -4.83 -9.14
C ILE A 156 3.35 -5.31 -10.26
N MET A 157 2.87 -6.56 -10.19
CA MET A 157 1.96 -7.11 -11.19
C MET A 157 0.66 -6.29 -11.31
N MET A 158 0.04 -5.95 -10.16
CA MET A 158 -1.15 -5.11 -10.15
C MET A 158 -0.87 -3.70 -10.66
N LEU A 159 0.21 -3.07 -10.20
CA LEU A 159 0.57 -1.72 -10.62
C LEU A 159 0.80 -1.65 -12.13
N THR A 160 1.57 -2.58 -12.70
CA THR A 160 1.77 -2.64 -14.15
C THR A 160 0.44 -2.77 -14.89
N THR A 161 -0.45 -3.65 -14.41
CA THR A 161 -1.78 -3.82 -14.99
C THR A 161 -2.57 -2.50 -14.95
N ILE A 162 -2.70 -1.89 -13.78
CA ILE A 162 -3.50 -0.67 -13.58
C ILE A 162 -2.94 0.49 -14.38
N VAL A 163 -1.62 0.66 -14.41
CA VAL A 163 -0.98 1.74 -15.16
C VAL A 163 -1.17 1.51 -16.66
N VAL A 164 -0.91 0.32 -17.19
CA VAL A 164 -1.10 0.05 -18.63
C VAL A 164 -2.55 0.29 -19.05
N PHE A 165 -3.52 -0.32 -18.36
CA PHE A 165 -4.93 -0.15 -18.68
C PHE A 165 -5.41 1.30 -18.47
N GLY A 166 -4.98 1.96 -17.40
CA GLY A 166 -5.35 3.33 -17.10
C GLY A 166 -4.78 4.34 -18.10
N LEU A 167 -3.55 4.14 -18.57
CA LEU A 167 -2.93 4.99 -19.59
C LEU A 167 -3.59 4.81 -20.95
N LEU A 168 -3.97 3.58 -21.33
CA LEU A 168 -4.73 3.30 -22.56
C LEU A 168 -6.13 3.91 -22.50
N PHE A 169 -6.79 3.80 -21.35
CA PHE A 169 -8.10 4.41 -21.13
C PHE A 169 -8.04 5.94 -21.23
N ALA A 170 -7.03 6.57 -20.64
CA ALA A 170 -6.80 8.01 -20.76
C ALA A 170 -6.67 8.43 -22.22
N GLU A 171 -5.82 7.76 -23.00
CA GLU A 171 -5.63 8.07 -24.42
C GLU A 171 -6.91 7.90 -25.24
N SER A 172 -7.66 6.83 -24.99
CA SER A 172 -8.94 6.58 -25.66
C SER A 172 -9.96 7.70 -25.41
N LEU A 173 -10.11 8.11 -24.14
CA LEU A 173 -11.03 9.20 -23.77
C LEU A 173 -10.64 10.53 -24.43
N PHE A 174 -9.37 10.92 -24.35
CA PHE A 174 -8.92 12.17 -24.95
C PHE A 174 -9.03 12.18 -26.47
N LYS A 175 -8.77 11.04 -27.13
CA LYS A 175 -8.98 10.91 -28.58
C LYS A 175 -10.45 11.12 -28.95
N MET A 176 -11.38 10.51 -28.21
CA MET A 176 -12.81 10.68 -28.44
C MET A 176 -13.26 12.13 -28.24
N ILE A 177 -12.80 12.79 -27.18
CA ILE A 177 -13.11 14.21 -26.92
C ILE A 177 -12.56 15.10 -28.03
N SER A 178 -11.33 14.85 -28.51
CA SER A 178 -10.70 15.63 -29.58
C SER A 178 -11.33 15.46 -30.96
N GLN A 179 -12.17 14.43 -31.17
CA GLN A 179 -12.91 14.23 -32.43
C GLN A 179 -14.28 14.93 -32.42
N ILE A 180 -14.78 15.29 -31.24
CA ILE A 180 -16.10 15.93 -31.05
C ILE A 180 -15.97 17.47 -31.10
N VAL A 181 -14.79 18.01 -30.81
CA VAL A 181 -14.46 19.46 -30.79
C VAL A 181 -13.53 19.81 -31.94
#